data_AF-A0A1J5R1S8-F1
#
_entry.id   AF-A0A1J5R1S8-F1
#
_cell.length_a   1.000
_cell.length_b   1.000
_cell.length_c   1.000
_cell.angle_alpha   90.00
_cell.angle_beta   90.00
_cell.angle_gamma   90.00
#
_symmetry.space_group_name_H-M   'P 1'
#
loop_
_entity.id
_entity.type
_entity.pdbx_description
1 polymer ?
#
loop_
_entity_poly.entity_id
_entity_poly.type
_entity_poly.pdbx_seq_one_letter_code
_entity_poly.pdbx_strand_id
1 'polypeptide(L)' 'MHRTYLRLPAHFFRISLHTEVDNVTLALVPDQNHANLIAQLLNEHYGIRKGETITVTPTVIRHADDEAEDNAKSLPK' A
#
# COMPACT_ATOMS: atom_id res chain seq x y z
N MET A 1 -8.16 -12.86 32.60
CA MET A 1 -6.99 -12.89 31.71
C MET A 1 -7.32 -12.13 30.43
N HIS A 2 -6.75 -10.94 30.23
CA HIS A 2 -6.86 -10.22 28.96
C HIS A 2 -5.88 -10.85 27.96
N ARG A 3 -6.38 -11.41 26.86
CA ARG A 3 -5.53 -11.82 25.74
C ARG A 3 -5.13 -10.56 24.99
N THR A 4 -3.90 -10.11 25.20
CA THR A 4 -3.29 -9.09 24.35
C THR A 4 -2.94 -9.74 23.02
N TYR A 5 -3.79 -9.58 22.01
CA TYR A 5 -3.43 -9.96 20.65
C TYR A 5 -2.54 -8.85 20.09
N LEU A 6 -1.25 -9.14 19.89
CA LEU A 6 -0.40 -8.28 19.08
C LEU A 6 -0.94 -8.30 17.64
N ARG A 7 -1.53 -7.18 17.19
CA ARG A 7 -1.87 -6.97 15.78
C ARG A 7 -0.60 -6.60 15.05
N LEU A 8 -0.01 -7.58 14.36
CA LEU A 8 1.16 -7.33 13.53
C LEU A 8 0.74 -6.53 12.29
N PRO A 9 1.46 -5.45 11.93
CA PRO A 9 1.19 -4.70 10.72
C PRO A 9 1.34 -5.62 9.50
N ALA A 10 0.30 -5.69 8.68
CA ALA A 10 0.33 -6.50 7.47
C ALA A 10 1.12 -5.77 6.37
N HIS A 11 2.19 -6.41 5.92
CA HIS A 11 3.02 -5.93 4.82
C HIS A 11 2.37 -6.30 3.49
N PHE A 12 2.16 -5.31 2.65
CA PHE A 12 1.65 -5.48 1.30
C PHE A 12 2.57 -4.77 0.30
N PHE A 13 2.42 -5.13 -0.96
CA PHE A 13 2.99 -4.46 -2.11
C PHE A 13 1.84 -3.82 -2.86
N ARG A 14 1.88 -2.50 -2.95
CA ARG A 14 0.88 -1.68 -3.62
C ARG A 14 1.29 -1.50 -5.07
N ILE A 15 0.41 -1.90 -5.99
CA ILE A 15 0.57 -1.65 -7.41
C ILE A 15 -0.20 -0.38 -7.73
N SER A 16 0.49 0.61 -8.29
CA SER A 16 -0.03 1.95 -8.54
C SER A 16 0.16 2.35 -9.99
N LEU A 17 -0.87 2.94 -10.61
CA LEU A 17 -0.76 3.67 -11.86
C LEU A 17 -0.50 5.14 -11.54
N HIS A 18 0.69 5.60 -11.89
CA HIS A 18 1.06 7.00 -11.86
C HIS A 18 0.71 7.63 -13.20
N THR A 19 0.02 8.75 -13.14
CA THR A 19 -0.23 9.65 -14.27
C THR A 19 0.46 10.99 -13.97
N GLU A 20 0.42 11.93 -14.92
CA GLU A 20 1.01 13.27 -14.70
C GLU A 20 0.33 14.05 -13.55
N VAL A 21 -0.93 13.74 -13.26
CA VAL A 21 -1.76 14.53 -12.33
C VAL A 21 -2.12 13.74 -11.08
N ASP A 22 -2.30 12.42 -11.21
CA ASP A 22 -2.84 11.56 -10.17
C ASP A 22 -2.05 10.26 -9.99
N ASN A 23 -2.23 9.65 -8.82
CA ASN A 23 -1.77 8.29 -8.51
C ASN A 23 -2.95 7.43 -8.08
N VAL A 24 -3.22 6.36 -8.82
CA VAL A 24 -4.32 5.43 -8.57
C VAL A 24 -3.77 4.08 -8.11
N THR A 25 -4.28 3.56 -7.00
CA THR A 25 -3.95 2.21 -6.55
C THR A 25 -4.77 1.19 -7.34
N LEU A 26 -4.09 0.27 -8.02
CA LEU A 26 -4.71 -0.81 -8.80
C LEU A 26 -4.92 -2.07 -7.96
N ALA A 27 -3.95 -2.43 -7.12
CA ALA A 27 -4.00 -3.65 -6.31
C ALA A 27 -3.11 -3.56 -5.06
N LEU A 28 -3.44 -4.38 -4.05
CA LEU A 28 -2.65 -4.63 -2.85
C LEU A 28 -2.39 -6.14 -2.75
N VAL A 29 -1.12 -6.52 -2.71
CA VAL A 29 -0.70 -7.92 -2.81
C VAL A 29 0.22 -8.26 -1.64
N PRO A 30 0.00 -9.34 -0.88
CA PRO A 30 0.81 -9.68 0.31
C PRO A 30 2.17 -10.32 -0.03
N ASP A 31 2.55 -10.36 -1.31
CA ASP A 31 3.78 -10.98 -1.79
C ASP A 31 4.42 -10.18 -2.94
N GLN A 32 5.74 -10.05 -2.91
CA GLN A 32 6.50 -9.22 -3.83
C GLN A 32 6.54 -9.80 -5.25
N ASN A 33 6.71 -11.11 -5.37
CA ASN A 33 6.86 -11.76 -6.67
C ASN A 33 5.55 -11.69 -7.44
N HIS A 34 4.43 -11.95 -6.76
CA HIS A 34 3.10 -11.79 -7.34
C HIS A 34 2.83 -10.33 -7.72
N ALA A 35 3.25 -9.36 -6.90
CA ALA A 35 3.06 -7.95 -7.22
C ALA A 35 3.83 -7.53 -8.49
N ASN A 36 5.08 -7.98 -8.62
CA ASN A 36 5.90 -7.72 -9.81
C ASN A 36 5.32 -8.38 -11.07
N LEU A 37 4.84 -9.63 -10.95
CA LEU A 37 4.20 -10.33 -12.06
C LEU A 37 2.94 -9.60 -12.54
N ILE A 38 2.09 -9.17 -11.60
CA ILE A 38 0.87 -8.41 -11.93
C ILE A 38 1.24 -7.08 -12.59
N ALA A 39 2.23 -6.36 -12.07
CA ALA A 39 2.68 -5.10 -12.67
C ALA A 39 3.20 -5.31 -14.11
N GLN A 40 3.95 -6.39 -14.36
CA GLN A 40 4.40 -6.74 -15.70
C GLN A 40 3.22 -7.03 -16.64
N LEU A 41 2.27 -7.87 -16.22
CA LEU A 41 1.09 -8.18 -17.03
C LEU A 41 0.25 -6.94 -17.35
N LEU A 42 0.13 -6.02 -16.39
CA LEU A 42 -0.56 -4.75 -16.60
C LEU A 42 0.22 -3.86 -17.59
N ASN A 43 1.55 -3.80 -17.48
CA ASN A 43 2.36 -3.07 -18.48
C ASN A 43 2.17 -3.64 -19.89
N GLU A 44 2.08 -4.96 -20.04
CA GLU A 44 1.95 -5.64 -21.33
C GLU A 44 0.54 -5.53 -21.94
N HIS A 45 -0.51 -5.63 -21.12
CA HIS A 45 -1.89 -5.74 -21.61
C HIS A 45 -2.75 -4.49 -21.45
N TYR A 46 -2.43 -3.60 -20.51
CA TYR A 46 -3.29 -2.46 -20.18
C TYR A 46 -3.14 -1.29 -21.17
N GLY A 47 -2.09 -1.29 -22.02
CA GLY A 47 -1.88 -0.26 -23.03
C GLY A 47 -1.56 1.10 -22.41
N ILE A 48 -0.46 1.18 -21.66
CA ILE A 48 -0.01 2.37 -20.93
C ILE A 48 0.17 3.56 -21.88
N ARG A 49 -0.49 4.68 -21.57
CA ARG A 49 -0.41 5.90 -22.37
C ARG A 49 0.88 6.66 -22.07
N LYS A 50 1.26 7.57 -22.98
CA LYS A 50 2.43 8.43 -22.78
C LYS A 50 2.23 9.27 -21.50
N GLY A 51 3.18 9.16 -20.56
CA GLY A 51 3.13 9.85 -19.26
C GLY A 51 2.54 9.00 -18.12
N GLU A 52 2.04 7.80 -18.41
CA GLU A 52 1.59 6.85 -17.41
C GLU A 52 2.70 5.86 -17.03
N THR A 53 2.75 5.42 -15.78
CA THR A 53 3.74 4.43 -15.31
C THR A 53 3.16 3.58 -14.20
N ILE A 54 3.32 2.26 -14.29
CA ILE A 54 2.94 1.34 -13.22
C ILE A 54 4.14 1.12 -12.30
N THR A 55 3.92 1.24 -11.00
CA THR A 55 4.94 1.03 -9.97
C THR A 55 4.47 0.05 -8.91
N VAL A 56 5.42 -0.64 -8.28
CA VAL A 56 5.19 -1.53 -7.13
C VAL A 56 5.89 -0.92 -5.92
N THR A 57 5.12 -0.55 -4.90
CA THR A 57 5.64 0.09 -3.69
C THR A 57 5.33 -0.76 -2.46
N PRO A 58 6.33 -1.15 -1.64
CA PRO A 58 6.07 -1.76 -0.34
C PRO A 58 5.25 -0.80 0.53
N THR A 59 4.16 -1.29 1.11
CA THR A 59 3.23 -0.51 1.91
C THR A 59 2.80 -1.31 3.14
N VAL A 60 2.69 -0.61 4.26
CA VAL A 60 2.15 -1.17 5.49
C VAL A 60 0.76 -0.59 5.70
N ILE A 61 -0.26 -1.45 5.81
CA ILE A 61 -1.60 -1.00 6.18
C ILE A 61 -1.64 -0.97 7.70
N ARG A 62 -1.71 0.24 8.26
CA ARG A 62 -1.95 0.45 9.69
C ARG A 62 -3.47 0.47 9.93
N HIS A 63 -3.90 -0.12 11.03
CA HIS A 63 -5.31 -0.02 11.42
C HIS A 63 -5.56 1.40 11.97
N ALA A 64 -6.65 2.03 11.55
CA ALA A 64 -7.00 3.39 11.97
C ALA A 64 -7.13 3.55 13.51
N ASP A 65 -7.40 2.46 14.22
CA ASP A 65 -7.46 2.42 15.69
C ASP A 65 -6.10 2.76 16.34
N ASP A 66 -4.98 2.51 15.66
CA ASP A 66 -3.63 2.76 16.20
C ASP A 66 -3.19 4.24 16.07
N GLU A 67 -3.83 5.03 15.20
CA GLU A 67 -3.51 6.46 15.03
C GLU A 67 -4.03 7.33 16.18
N ALA A 68 -5.07 6.86 16.89
CA ALA A 68 -5.65 7.58 18.02
C ALA A 68 -4.75 7.58 19.26
N GLU A 69 -3.90 6.55 19.43
CA GLU A 69 -3.01 6.45 20.60
C GLU A 69 -1.73 7.28 20.45
N ASP A 70 -1.23 7.48 19.23
CA ASP A 70 -0.02 8.28 18.98
C ASP A 70 -0.32 9.80 19.02
N ASN A 71 -1.54 10.21 18.68
CA ASN A 71 -1.99 11.61 18.76
C ASN A 71 -2.31 12.07 20.21
N ALA A 72 -2.53 11.13 21.13
CA ALA A 72 -2.75 11.42 22.55
C ALA A 72 -1.45 11.66 23.33
N LYS A 73 -0.28 11.25 22.79
CA LYS A 73 1.04 11.43 23.42
C LYS A 73 1.76 12.72 23.03
N SER A 74 1.29 13.41 21.99
CA SER A 74 1.90 14.63 21.43
C SER A 74 1.31 15.94 21.96
N LEU A 75 0.32 15.89 22.86
CA LEU A 75 -0.20 17.07 23.55
C LEU A 75 0.69 17.39 24.77
N PRO A 76 1.34 18.57 24.83
CA PRO A 76 2.05 18.99 26.04
C PRO A 76 1.07 19.20 27.19
N LYS A 77 1.48 18.79 28.39
CA LYS A 77 0.73 18.93 29.65
C LYS A 77 0.40 20.38 29.98
#